data_AF-K9BZN5-F1
#
_entry.id   AF-K9BZN5-F1
#
_cell.length_a   1.000
_cell.length_b   1.000
_cell.length_c   1.000
_cell.angle_alpha   90.00
_cell.angle_beta   90.00
_cell.angle_gamma   90.00
#
_symmetry.space_group_name_H-M   'P 1'
#
loop_
_entity.id
_entity.type
_entity.pdbx_description
1 polymer ?
#
loop_
_entity_poly.entity_id
_entity_poly.type
_entity_poly.pdbx_seq_one_letter_code
_entity_poly.pdbx_strand_id
1 'polypeptide(L)'
;MDLYGIDRGEALELFMQPKGEITFLPSRLKLLNPLPMPKEGCIVAFHPRLRNKPPHVGLFRGGKVLHLMESGVSYLSEQVVMAMGFNRVSYYD
;
A
#
# COMPACT_ATOMS: atom_id res chain seq x y z
N MET A 1 16.67 16.76 7.09
CA MET A 1 15.72 17.12 8.17
C MET A 1 14.30 16.97 7.66
N ASP A 2 13.48 16.15 8.32
CA ASP A 2 12.04 16.00 8.03
C ASP A 2 11.22 17.18 8.58
N LEU A 3 9.88 17.11 8.48
CA LEU A 3 8.96 18.16 8.99
C LEU A 3 9.05 18.40 10.50
N TYR A 4 9.73 17.53 11.25
CA TYR A 4 9.93 17.62 12.69
C TYR A 4 11.39 17.95 13.06
N GLY A 5 12.22 18.31 12.08
CA GLY A 5 13.64 18.59 12.32
C GLY A 5 14.46 17.36 12.68
N ILE A 6 13.97 16.16 12.37
CA ILE A 6 14.69 14.91 12.58
C ILE A 6 15.45 14.59 11.29
N ASP A 7 16.75 14.33 11.40
CA ASP A 7 17.49 13.81 10.26
C ASP A 7 17.16 12.32 10.07
N ARG A 8 16.49 12.02 8.96
CA ARG A 8 16.18 10.64 8.55
C ARG A 8 17.00 10.20 7.34
N GLY A 9 18.01 10.97 6.93
CA GLY A 9 18.81 10.69 5.73
C GLY A 9 19.34 9.26 5.69
N GLU A 10 19.99 8.82 6.78
CA GLU A 10 20.53 7.46 6.92
C GLU A 10 19.43 6.38 6.85
N ALA A 11 18.31 6.58 7.55
CA ALA A 11 17.20 5.63 7.55
C ALA A 11 16.49 5.53 6.18
N LEU A 12 16.54 6.59 5.38
CA LEU A 12 15.91 6.68 4.06
C LEU A 12 16.85 6.24 2.93
N GLU A 13 18.15 6.13 3.16
CA GLU A 13 19.15 5.83 2.13
C GLU A 13 18.80 4.54 1.36
N LEU A 14 18.40 3.48 2.07
CA LEU A 14 17.96 2.22 1.47
C LEU A 14 16.66 2.34 0.64
N PHE A 15 15.78 3.28 0.98
CA PHE A 15 14.54 3.53 0.24
C PHE A 15 14.77 4.43 -0.97
N MET A 16 15.80 5.27 -0.94
CA MET A 16 16.16 6.18 -2.02
C MET A 16 17.03 5.50 -3.09
N GLN A 17 17.62 4.34 -2.78
CA GLN A 17 18.35 3.56 -3.77
C GLN A 17 17.38 2.96 -4.82
N PRO A 18 17.68 3.12 -6.12
CA PRO A 18 16.90 2.47 -7.16
C PRO A 18 17.05 0.95 -7.01
N LYS A 19 15.94 0.25 -6.76
CA LYS A 19 15.94 -1.22 -6.62
C LYS A 19 16.10 -1.98 -7.94
N GLY A 20 16.33 -1.29 -9.05
CA GLY A 20 16.32 -1.87 -10.40
C GLY A 20 14.91 -2.28 -10.84
N GLU A 21 14.84 -3.07 -11.91
CA GLU A 21 13.57 -3.59 -12.43
C GLU A 21 13.03 -4.70 -11.50
N ILE A 22 11.94 -4.42 -10.78
CA ILE A 22 11.30 -5.39 -9.90
C ILE A 22 10.13 -6.03 -10.65
N THR A 23 10.30 -7.28 -11.07
CA THR A 23 9.18 -8.07 -11.62
C THR A 23 8.30 -8.56 -10.49
N PHE A 24 7.04 -8.12 -10.48
CA PHE A 24 6.05 -8.68 -9.57
C PHE A 24 5.78 -10.15 -9.91
N LEU A 25 6.02 -11.04 -8.94
CA LEU A 25 5.73 -12.46 -9.05
C LEU A 25 4.48 -12.80 -8.21
N PRO A 26 3.33 -13.12 -8.82
CA PRO A 26 2.10 -13.45 -8.09
C PRO A 26 2.27 -14.58 -7.07
N SER A 27 3.20 -15.52 -7.32
CA SER A 27 3.55 -16.60 -6.39
C SER A 27 4.10 -16.10 -5.06
N ARG A 28 4.73 -14.91 -5.02
CA ARG A 28 5.27 -14.31 -3.79
C ARG A 28 4.20 -13.75 -2.87
N LEU A 29 2.97 -13.49 -3.36
CA LEU A 29 1.85 -13.13 -2.48
C LEU A 29 1.54 -14.24 -1.47
N LYS A 30 1.86 -15.51 -1.78
CA LYS A 30 1.69 -16.63 -0.85
C LYS A 30 2.66 -16.59 0.34
N LEU A 31 3.70 -15.76 0.26
CA LEU A 31 4.65 -15.56 1.37
C LEU A 31 4.10 -14.58 2.41
N LEU A 32 3.08 -13.80 2.04
CA LEU A 32 2.40 -12.91 2.97
C LEU A 32 1.32 -13.69 3.72
N ASN A 33 1.18 -13.42 5.02
CA ASN A 33 0.15 -14.05 5.82
C ASN A 33 -1.18 -13.34 5.59
N PRO A 34 -2.19 -14.00 4.98
CA PRO A 34 -3.49 -13.37 4.77
C PRO A 34 -4.17 -13.14 6.12
N LEU A 35 -4.81 -11.98 6.26
CA LEU A 35 -5.55 -11.61 7.46
C LEU A 35 -7.06 -11.57 7.15
N PRO A 36 -7.92 -12.12 8.02
CA PRO A 36 -9.37 -12.09 7.84
C PRO A 36 -9.96 -10.69 8.06
N MET A 37 -9.28 -9.84 8.81
CA MET A 37 -9.63 -8.46 9.12
C MET A 37 -8.37 -7.60 9.14
N PRO A 38 -8.47 -6.30 8.83
CA PRO A 38 -7.31 -5.42 8.90
C PRO A 38 -6.84 -5.26 10.34
N LYS A 39 -5.52 -5.16 10.52
CA LYS A 39 -4.89 -4.73 11.77
C LYS A 39 -3.96 -3.56 11.50
N GLU A 40 -3.63 -2.80 12.54
CA GLU A 40 -2.70 -1.66 12.40
C GLU A 40 -1.39 -2.08 11.76
N GLY A 41 -0.96 -1.33 10.74
CA GLY A 41 0.27 -1.54 10.00
C GLY A 41 0.21 -2.62 8.91
N CYS A 42 -0.92 -3.32 8.74
CA CYS A 42 -1.04 -4.36 7.73
C CYS A 42 -1.10 -3.78 6.30
N ILE A 43 -0.71 -4.59 5.32
CA ILE A 43 -0.89 -4.27 3.90
C ILE A 43 -2.35 -4.49 3.53
N VAL A 44 -2.91 -3.53 2.79
CA VAL A 44 -4.24 -3.62 2.18
C VAL A 44 -4.08 -3.67 0.67
N ALA A 45 -4.60 -4.72 0.03
CA ALA A 45 -4.60 -4.88 -1.41
C ALA A 45 -6.01 -4.70 -1.99
N PHE A 46 -6.14 -3.81 -2.96
CA PHE A 46 -7.37 -3.52 -3.67
C PHE A 46 -7.32 -4.17 -5.05
N HIS A 47 -8.34 -4.96 -5.33
CA HIS A 47 -8.46 -5.69 -6.59
C HIS A 47 -9.57 -5.07 -7.44
N PRO A 48 -9.26 -4.69 -8.70
CA PRO A 48 -10.21 -4.07 -9.59
C PRO A 48 -11.11 -5.13 -10.22
N ARG A 49 -12.35 -4.72 -10.55
CA ARG A 49 -13.26 -5.55 -11.34
C ARG A 49 -12.87 -5.58 -12.81
N LEU A 50 -12.36 -4.45 -13.31
CA LEU A 50 -12.02 -4.22 -14.72
C LEU A 50 -10.57 -4.60 -14.98
N ARG A 51 -10.31 -5.34 -16.06
CA ARG A 51 -8.95 -5.77 -16.45
C ARG A 51 -7.99 -4.62 -16.76
N ASN A 52 -8.52 -3.46 -17.17
CA ASN A 52 -7.72 -2.32 -17.60
C ASN A 52 -7.30 -1.40 -16.44
N LYS A 53 -7.83 -1.62 -15.23
CA LYS A 53 -7.41 -0.88 -14.03
C LYS A 53 -6.34 -1.70 -13.32
N PRO A 54 -5.18 -1.12 -12.97
CA PRO A 54 -4.18 -1.83 -12.20
C PRO A 54 -4.66 -2.08 -10.75
N PRO A 55 -4.22 -3.16 -10.10
CA PRO A 55 -4.42 -3.34 -8.66
C PRO A 55 -3.71 -2.24 -7.87
N HIS A 56 -4.19 -2.00 -6.66
CA HIS A 56 -3.67 -0.94 -5.79
C HIS A 56 -3.35 -1.48 -4.41
N VAL A 57 -2.42 -0.82 -3.71
CA VAL A 57 -1.99 -1.22 -2.36
C VAL A 57 -1.88 -0.02 -1.43
N GLY A 58 -2.03 -0.26 -0.14
CA GLY A 58 -1.82 0.73 0.91
C GLY A 58 -1.52 0.08 2.25
N LEU A 59 -1.31 0.90 3.27
CA LEU A 59 -1.10 0.49 4.66
C LEU A 59 -2.31 0.86 5.49
N PHE A 60 -2.85 -0.10 6.25
CA PHE A 60 -3.94 0.17 7.18
C PHE A 60 -3.42 0.89 8.41
N ARG A 61 -3.99 2.05 8.71
CA ARG A 61 -3.65 2.84 9.90
C ARG A 61 -4.85 3.64 10.36
N GLY A 62 -5.13 3.63 11.66
CA GLY A 62 -6.18 4.44 12.28
C GLY A 62 -7.56 4.30 11.64
N GLY A 63 -7.95 3.08 11.24
CA GLY A 63 -9.23 2.81 10.57
C GLY A 63 -9.32 3.29 9.11
N LYS A 64 -8.20 3.71 8.53
CA LYS A 64 -8.08 4.23 7.17
C LYS A 64 -6.89 3.59 6.46
N VAL A 65 -6.70 3.95 5.20
CA VAL A 65 -5.65 3.44 4.34
C VAL A 65 -4.75 4.60 3.91
N LEU A 66 -3.48 4.47 4.25
CA LEU A 66 -2.40 5.30 3.75
C LEU A 66 -1.91 4.70 2.42
N HIS A 67 -2.03 5.43 1.32
CA HIS A 67 -1.65 4.94 -0.01
C HIS A 67 -1.06 6.06 -0.88
N LEU A 68 -0.26 5.68 -1.87
CA LEU A 68 0.34 6.59 -2.83
C LEU A 68 -0.52 6.65 -4.09
N MET A 69 -0.95 7.84 -4.48
CA MET A 69 -1.61 8.12 -5.76
C MET A 69 -0.69 9.00 -6.62
N GLU A 70 -1.05 9.26 -7.87
CA GLU A 70 -0.30 10.18 -8.75
C GLU A 70 -0.11 11.57 -8.13
N SER A 71 -1.08 12.04 -7.36
CA SER A 71 -1.01 13.33 -6.63
C SER A 71 -0.22 13.28 -5.33
N GLY A 72 0.37 12.12 -4.97
CA GLY A 72 1.13 11.91 -3.76
C GLY A 72 0.43 11.04 -2.72
N VAL A 73 0.77 11.23 -1.44
CA VAL A 73 0.25 10.41 -0.33
C VAL A 73 -1.18 10.84 0.01
N SER A 74 -2.08 9.87 0.11
CA SER A 74 -3.46 10.05 0.54
C SER A 74 -3.78 9.18 1.76
N TYR A 75 -4.73 9.63 2.58
CA TYR A 75 -5.15 8.92 3.80
C TYR A 75 -6.69 8.87 3.88
N LEU A 76 -7.26 7.81 3.30
CA LEU A 76 -8.69 7.70 3.01
C LEU A 76 -9.28 6.46 3.65
N SER A 77 -10.56 6.49 3.99
CA SER A 77 -11.26 5.27 4.41
C SER A 77 -11.28 4.23 3.30
N GLU A 78 -11.22 2.95 3.66
CA GLU A 78 -11.26 1.84 2.70
C GLU A 78 -12.42 1.95 1.70
N GLN A 79 -13.61 2.30 2.17
CA GLN A 79 -14.82 2.44 1.33
C GLN A 79 -14.63 3.47 0.20
N VAL A 80 -13.97 4.60 0.51
CA VAL A 80 -13.65 5.65 -0.48
C VAL A 80 -12.64 5.12 -1.49
N VAL A 81 -11.62 4.38 -1.05
CA VAL A 81 -10.64 3.76 -1.96
C VAL A 81 -11.33 2.72 -2.84
N MET A 82 -12.20 1.86 -2.30
CA MET A 82 -12.99 0.91 -3.07
C MET A 82 -13.85 1.59 -4.14
N ALA A 83 -14.49 2.72 -3.80
CA ALA A 83 -15.30 3.50 -4.73
C ALA A 83 -14.50 4.04 -5.93
N MET A 84 -13.16 4.05 -5.88
CA MET A 84 -12.29 4.40 -7.02
C MET A 84 -12.20 3.29 -8.10
N GLY A 85 -13.02 2.24 -8.02
CA GLY A 85 -13.14 1.19 -9.02
C GLY A 85 -12.59 -0.18 -8.61
N PHE A 86 -12.53 -0.45 -7.30
CA PHE A 86 -12.12 -1.74 -6.74
C PHE A 86 -13.31 -2.42 -6.08
N ASN A 87 -13.46 -3.73 -6.30
CA ASN A 87 -14.61 -4.49 -5.82
C ASN A 87 -14.24 -5.56 -4.79
N ARG A 88 -12.96 -5.78 -4.54
CA ARG A 88 -12.47 -6.73 -3.53
C ARG A 88 -11.26 -6.14 -2.82
N VAL A 89 -11.20 -6.37 -1.52
CA VAL A 89 -10.10 -5.98 -0.64
C VAL A 89 -9.56 -7.23 0.04
N SER A 90 -8.24 -7.31 0.16
CA SER A 90 -7.54 -8.36 0.90
C SER A 90 -6.52 -7.74 1.85
N TYR A 91 -6.27 -8.39 2.98
CA TYR A 91 -5.35 -7.91 4.01
C TYR A 91 -4.20 -8.89 4.22
N TYR A 92 -3.01 -8.36 4.48
CA TYR A 92 -1.81 -9.15 4.69
C TYR A 92 -0.95 -8.56 5.81
N ASP A 93 -0.35 -9.42 6.61
CA ASP A 93 0.72 -9.06 7.56
C ASP A 93 2.04 -8.81 6.82
#